data_AF-N1VZB5-F1
#
_entry.id   AF-N1VZB5-F1
#
_cell.length_a   1.000
_cell.length_b   1.000
_cell.length_c   1.000
_cell.angle_alpha   90.00
_cell.angle_beta   90.00
_cell.angle_gamma   90.00
#
_symmetry.space_group_name_H-M   'P 1'
#
loop_
_entity.id
_entity.type
_entity.pdbx_description
1 polymer ?
#
loop_
_entity_poly.entity_id
_entity_poly.type
_entity_poly.pdbx_seq_one_letter_code
_entity_poly.pdbx_strand_id
1 'polypeptide(L)' 'MIVYRHIKTGNLYLKLDEAKNCTNANDGQLMVYYCEYGKQNPMKFVREKFEFLEKFEEVKL' A
#
# COMPACT_ATOMS: atom_id res chain seq x y z
N MET A 1 8.21 10.91 3.19
CA MET A 1 7.70 9.80 2.36
C MET A 1 7.89 8.52 3.13
N ILE A 2 6.88 7.66 3.18
CA ILE A 2 7.01 6.33 3.82
C ILE A 2 7.10 5.30 2.69
N VAL A 3 8.21 4.57 2.65
CA VAL A 3 8.45 3.53 1.64
C VAL A 3 8.33 2.17 2.31
N TYR A 4 7.69 1.25 1.62
CA TYR A 4 7.47 -0.12 2.05
C TYR A 4 8.13 -1.08 1.07
N ARG A 5 8.67 -2.18 1.61
CA ARG A 5 9.17 -3.31 0.83
C ARG A 5 8.20 -4.48 0.95
N HIS A 6 7.80 -5.07 -0.17
CA HIS A 6 7.00 -6.29 -0.16
C HIS A 6 7.87 -7.49 0.24
N ILE A 7 7.48 -8.20 1.29
CA ILE A 7 8.30 -9.23 1.95
C ILE A 7 8.65 -10.38 0.99
N LYS A 8 7.70 -10.81 0.15
CA LYS A 8 7.91 -11.97 -0.74
C LYS A 8 8.76 -11.63 -1.97
N THR A 9 8.62 -10.44 -2.54
CA THR A 9 9.22 -10.12 -3.85
C THR A 9 10.38 -9.13 -3.76
N GLY A 10 10.56 -8.44 -2.62
CA GLY A 10 11.56 -7.39 -2.45
C GLY A 10 11.24 -6.07 -3.16
N ASN A 11 10.12 -5.98 -3.89
CA ASN A 11 9.73 -4.75 -4.60
C ASN A 11 9.42 -3.61 -3.62
N LEU A 12 9.78 -2.39 -4.00
CA LEU A 12 9.58 -1.18 -3.21
C LEU A 12 8.33 -0.41 -3.68
N TYR A 13 7.62 0.14 -2.71
CA TYR A 13 6.37 0.86 -2.92
C TYR A 13 6.29 2.09 -2.02
N LEU A 14 5.76 3.18 -2.56
CA LEU A 14 5.50 4.41 -1.82
C LEU A 14 4.09 4.41 -1.27
N LYS A 15 3.92 4.60 0.05
CA LYS A 15 2.61 4.92 0.62
C LYS A 15 2.23 6.33 0.21
N LEU A 16 1.05 6.47 -0.38
CA LEU A 16 0.49 7.75 -0.81
C LEU A 16 -0.50 8.29 0.23
N ASP A 17 -1.44 7.45 0.67
CA ASP A 17 -2.44 7.83 1.68
C ASP A 17 -3.11 6.59 2.30
N GLU A 18 -4.09 6.82 3.18
CA GLU A 18 -5.06 5.82 3.62
C GLU A 18 -6.45 6.19 3.08
N ALA A 19 -7.27 5.17 2.84
CA ALA A 19 -8.63 5.33 2.34
C ALA A 19 -9.59 4.42 3.11
N LYS A 20 -10.90 4.71 2.97
CA LYS A 20 -11.96 3.85 3.49
C LYS A 20 -12.66 3.18 2.31
N ASN A 21 -12.87 1.87 2.40
CA ASN A 21 -13.71 1.17 1.44
C ASN A 21 -15.18 1.56 1.68
N CYS A 22 -15.87 2.00 0.62
CA CYS A 22 -17.27 2.42 0.64
C CYS A 22 -18.20 1.42 -0.09
N THR A 23 -17.71 0.20 -0.36
CA THR A 23 -18.52 -0.86 -0.99
C THR A 23 -19.42 -1.50 0.07
N ASN A 24 -20.73 -1.65 -0.18
CA ASN A 24 -21.68 -2.20 0.81
C ASN A 24 -21.20 -3.48 1.54
N ALA A 25 -20.54 -4.41 0.83
CA ALA A 25 -20.07 -5.69 1.42
C ALA A 25 -18.83 -5.54 2.33
N ASN A 26 -18.08 -4.45 2.19
CA ASN A 26 -16.79 -4.20 2.82
C ASN A 26 -16.71 -2.78 3.40
N ASP A 27 -17.85 -2.14 3.64
CA ASP A 27 -17.91 -0.76 4.12
C ASP A 27 -17.24 -0.69 5.49
N GLY A 28 -16.41 0.33 5.69
CA GLY A 28 -15.64 0.45 6.93
C GLY A 28 -14.20 -0.04 6.84
N GLN A 29 -13.85 -0.89 5.88
CA GLN A 29 -12.47 -1.40 5.79
C GLN A 29 -11.48 -0.28 5.54
N LEU A 30 -10.43 -0.24 6.36
CA LEU A 30 -9.30 0.67 6.19
C LEU A 30 -8.40 0.14 5.10
N MET A 31 -8.02 1.01 4.18
CA MET A 31 -7.23 0.68 3.01
C MET A 31 -5.96 1.52 2.99
N VAL A 32 -4.87 0.96 2.48
CA VAL A 32 -3.64 1.68 2.15
C VAL A 32 -3.64 1.95 0.65
N TYR A 33 -3.46 3.21 0.27
CA TYR A 33 -3.27 3.64 -1.11
C TYR A 33 -1.78 3.87 -1.36
N TYR A 34 -1.21 3.18 -2.36
CA TYR A 34 0.23 3.15 -2.59
C TYR A 34 0.56 2.97 -4.08
N CYS A 35 1.80 3.23 -4.47
CA CYS A 35 2.27 3.03 -5.85
C CYS A 35 3.68 2.45 -5.90
N GLU A 36 4.12 2.02 -7.09
CA GLU A 36 5.50 1.59 -7.31
C GLU A 36 6.49 2.72 -6.99
N TYR A 37 7.58 2.40 -6.28
CA TYR A 37 8.61 3.39 -5.93
C TYR A 37 9.59 3.60 -7.10
N GLY A 38 9.96 4.86 -7.36
CA GLY A 38 11.03 5.23 -8.31
C GLY A 38 10.69 5.11 -9.80
N LYS A 39 9.42 4.88 -10.17
CA LYS A 39 8.98 4.81 -11.58
C LYS A 39 8.32 6.10 -12.04
N GLN A 40 8.52 6.46 -13.31
CA GLN A 40 7.76 7.51 -13.97
C GLN A 40 6.37 6.95 -14.34
N ASN A 41 5.30 7.66 -13.95
CA ASN A 41 3.91 7.21 -14.10
C ASN A 41 3.62 5.83 -13.47
N PRO A 42 3.86 5.68 -12.15
CA PRO A 42 3.73 4.37 -11.50
C PRO A 42 2.27 3.92 -11.45
N MET A 43 2.07 2.60 -11.52
CA MET A 43 0.76 2.03 -11.25
C MET A 43 0.39 2.25 -9.78
N LYS A 44 -0.88 2.59 -9.54
CA LYS A 44 -1.44 2.78 -8.19
C LYS A 44 -2.22 1.56 -7.78
N PHE A 45 -2.15 1.25 -6.50
CA PHE A 45 -2.77 0.10 -5.88
C PHE A 45 -3.48 0.51 -4.61
N VAL A 46 -4.45 -0.32 -4.22
CA VAL A 46 -5.13 -0.22 -2.94
C VAL A 46 -5.19 -1.62 -2.34
N ARG A 47 -4.99 -1.72 -1.02
CA ARG A 47 -5.04 -2.98 -0.28
C ARG A 47 -5.59 -2.72 1.13
N GLU A 48 -6.27 -3.69 1.71
CA GLU A 48 -6.72 -3.61 3.10
C GLU A 48 -5.51 -3.41 4.02
N LYS A 49 -5.65 -2.55 5.04
CA LYS A 49 -4.54 -2.06 5.86
C LYS A 49 -3.85 -3.15 6.67
N PHE A 50 -4.59 -4.07 7.30
CA PHE A 50 -3.99 -5.16 8.05
C PHE A 50 -3.28 -6.15 7.12
N GLU A 51 -3.91 -6.52 6.00
CA GLU A 51 -3.29 -7.35 4.97
C GLU A 51 -2.01 -6.68 4.42
N PHE A 52 -2.02 -5.36 4.23
CA PHE A 52 -0.84 -4.62 3.81
C PHE A 52 0.29 -4.74 4.85
N LEU A 53 0.01 -4.52 6.13
CA LEU A 53 1.03 -4.60 7.19
C LEU A 53 1.58 -6.03 7.40
N GLU A 54 0.85 -7.07 7.02
CA GLU A 54 1.36 -8.46 7.03
C GLU A 54 2.29 -8.78 5.86
N LYS A 55 2.14 -8.09 4.72
CA LYS A 55 2.89 -8.41 3.49
C LYS A 55 4.03 -7.44 3.21
N PHE A 56 4.08 -6.32 3.93
CA PHE A 56 5.01 -5.25 3.67
C PHE A 56 5.68 -4.77 4.97
N GLU A 57 6.95 -4.41 4.87
CA GLU A 57 7.71 -3.80 5.95
C GLU A 57 8.13 -2.37 5.58
N GLU A 58 8.05 -1.44 6.54
CA GLU A 58 8.51 -0.07 6.34
C GLU A 58 10.04 -0.05 6.27
N VAL A 59 10.59 0.67 5.29
CA VAL A 59 12.03 0.81 5.10
C VAL A 59 12.44 2.28 5.12
N LYS A 60 13.58 2.55 5.76
CA LYS A 60 14.23 3.87 5.71
C LYS A 60 15.17 3.90 4.52
N LEU A 61 14.90 4.80 3.57
CA LEU A 61 15.70 5.04 2.37
C LEU A 61 16.23 6.47 2.37
#